data_AF-A0A1Y5XS52-F1
#
_entry.id   AF-A0A1Y5XS52-F1
#
_cell.length_a   1.000
_cell.length_b   1.000
_cell.length_c   1.000
_cell.angle_alpha   90.00
_cell.angle_beta   90.00
_cell.angle_gamma   90.00
#
_symmetry.space_group_name_H-M   'P 1'
#
loop_
_entity.id
_entity.type
_entity.pdbx_description
1 polymer ?
#
loop_
_entity_poly.entity_id
_entity_poly.type
_entity_poly.pdbx_seq_one_letter_code
_entity_poly.pdbx_strand_id
1 'polypeptide(L)'
;MLYEARPGTPGESRLEALGLDIPTIHEVLHYGDAEQATYTVLDAPGAGEYARWSRHVRRLSERLIPRGWERINPDNQPTLVHPDRRHCVVVASGTGATGRHYAAPTTKNPKGRTIQAAVQSNAALALLALHDVAPELASLRETWMLLTFVNIDGQIQSEVSLPNAMEGEQISSWRDRILIPTLDPSVGPDHANEEPPDYDFDIVRK
;
A
#
# COMPACT_ATOMS: atom_id res chain seq x y z
N MET A 1 -27.33 -6.16 -22.43
CA MET A 1 -27.61 -5.83 -21.01
C MET A 1 -26.39 -5.08 -20.51
N LEU A 2 -26.46 -3.74 -20.49
CA LEU A 2 -25.33 -2.90 -20.10
C LEU A 2 -25.23 -2.93 -18.58
N TYR A 3 -24.12 -3.44 -18.06
CA TYR A 3 -23.82 -3.42 -16.63
C TYR A 3 -23.43 -1.98 -16.29
N GLU A 4 -24.33 -1.22 -15.69
CA GLU A 4 -23.98 0.10 -15.13
C GLU A 4 -23.03 -0.13 -13.96
N ALA A 5 -21.79 0.34 -14.09
CA ALA A 5 -20.82 0.33 -13.02
C ALA A 5 -21.38 1.16 -11.85
N ARG A 6 -21.61 0.53 -10.70
CA ARG A 6 -21.98 1.26 -9.48
C ARG A 6 -20.81 2.20 -9.13
N PRO A 7 -21.08 3.47 -8.79
CA PRO A 7 -20.04 4.33 -8.26
C PRO A 7 -19.47 3.71 -6.97
N GLY A 8 -18.15 3.62 -6.88
CA GLY A 8 -17.46 3.12 -5.69
C GLY A 8 -17.75 3.98 -4.47
N THR A 9 -17.47 3.46 -3.28
CA THR A 9 -17.54 4.25 -2.04
C THR A 9 -16.59 5.47 -2.12
N PRO A 10 -16.77 6.52 -1.29
CA PRO A 10 -15.87 7.67 -1.30
C PRO A 10 -14.38 7.29 -1.12
N GLY A 11 -14.10 6.24 -0.33
CA GLY A 11 -12.76 5.70 -0.15
C GLY A 11 -12.20 5.04 -1.42
N GLU A 12 -13.02 4.23 -2.10
CA GLU A 12 -12.65 3.61 -3.37
C GLU A 12 -12.41 4.64 -4.47
N SER A 13 -13.30 5.64 -4.60
CA SER A 13 -13.13 6.74 -5.57
C SER A 13 -11.83 7.53 -5.31
N ARG A 14 -11.48 7.75 -4.03
CA ARG A 14 -10.22 8.41 -3.68
C ARG A 14 -9.01 7.54 -3.97
N LEU A 15 -9.11 6.23 -3.76
CA LEU A 15 -8.04 5.27 -4.05
C LEU A 15 -7.78 5.17 -5.56
N GLU A 16 -8.85 5.11 -6.37
CA GLU A 16 -8.78 5.14 -7.82
C GLU A 16 -8.10 6.42 -8.34
N ALA A 17 -8.42 7.57 -7.74
CA ALA A 17 -7.76 8.84 -8.06
C ALA A 17 -6.25 8.85 -7.75
N LEU A 18 -5.77 7.98 -6.85
CA LEU A 18 -4.35 7.76 -6.60
C LEU A 18 -3.72 6.75 -7.58
N GLY A 19 -4.49 6.18 -8.49
CA GLY A 19 -4.04 5.12 -9.39
C GLY A 19 -3.87 3.77 -8.69
N LEU A 20 -4.60 3.54 -7.60
CA LEU A 20 -4.60 2.31 -6.81
C LEU A 20 -6.02 1.71 -6.77
N ASP A 21 -6.14 0.46 -6.36
CA ASP A 21 -7.42 -0.24 -6.21
C ASP A 21 -7.30 -1.33 -5.13
N ILE A 22 -8.43 -1.69 -4.51
CA ILE A 22 -8.49 -2.67 -3.41
C ILE A 22 -7.96 -4.05 -3.86
N PRO A 23 -8.37 -4.61 -5.02
CA PRO A 23 -7.88 -5.92 -5.46
C PRO A 23 -6.35 -5.97 -5.58
N THR A 24 -5.72 -4.94 -6.15
CA THR A 24 -4.26 -4.83 -6.24
C THR A 24 -3.62 -4.79 -4.85
N ILE A 25 -4.19 -4.04 -3.91
CA ILE A 25 -3.65 -3.97 -2.54
C ILE A 25 -3.80 -5.31 -1.83
N HIS A 26 -4.96 -5.94 -1.87
CA HIS A 26 -5.18 -7.25 -1.25
C HIS A 26 -4.24 -8.32 -1.81
N GLU A 27 -4.01 -8.31 -3.13
CA GLU A 27 -3.02 -9.19 -3.73
C GLU A 27 -1.60 -8.93 -3.19
N VAL A 28 -1.19 -7.66 -3.08
CA VAL A 28 0.10 -7.29 -2.49
C VAL A 28 0.25 -7.86 -1.07
N LEU A 29 -0.80 -7.74 -0.25
CA LEU A 29 -0.82 -8.23 1.13
C LEU A 29 -0.75 -9.77 1.19
N HIS A 30 -1.53 -10.48 0.37
CA HIS A 30 -1.47 -11.94 0.29
C HIS A 30 -0.09 -12.45 -0.08
N TYR A 31 0.57 -11.82 -1.07
CA TYR A 31 1.91 -12.24 -1.48
C TYR A 31 2.93 -12.05 -0.34
N GLY A 32 2.85 -10.93 0.39
CA GLY A 32 3.73 -10.69 1.53
C GLY A 32 3.50 -11.66 2.69
N ASP A 33 2.25 -12.02 2.94
CA ASP A 33 1.93 -13.00 3.97
C ASP A 33 2.39 -14.41 3.60
N ALA A 34 2.15 -14.84 2.36
CA ALA A 34 2.63 -16.10 1.84
C ALA A 34 4.17 -16.21 1.89
N GLU A 35 4.89 -15.11 1.62
CA GLU A 35 6.35 -15.07 1.77
C GLU A 35 6.76 -15.28 3.24
N GLN A 36 6.13 -14.55 4.16
CA GLN A 36 6.46 -14.61 5.58
C GLN A 36 6.19 -16.00 6.17
N ALA A 37 5.16 -16.70 5.69
CA ALA A 37 4.81 -18.05 6.11
C ALA A 37 5.92 -19.09 5.84
N THR A 38 6.90 -18.77 5.00
CA THR A 38 8.08 -19.63 4.77
C THR A 38 9.14 -19.51 5.86
N TYR A 39 9.04 -18.53 6.74
CA TYR A 39 9.98 -18.27 7.82
C TYR A 39 9.49 -18.89 9.14
N THR A 40 10.43 -19.39 9.92
CA THR A 40 10.20 -20.10 11.19
C THR A 40 10.93 -19.41 12.35
N VAL A 41 10.75 -19.94 13.55
CA VAL A 41 11.49 -19.49 14.75
C VAL A 41 13.00 -19.76 14.68
N LEU A 42 13.46 -20.57 13.71
CA LEU A 42 14.87 -20.87 13.51
C LEU A 42 15.59 -19.82 12.64
N ASP A 43 14.84 -18.94 11.97
CA ASP A 43 15.39 -17.87 11.16
C ASP A 43 15.88 -16.68 12.02
N ALA A 44 16.71 -15.82 11.42
CA ALA A 44 17.22 -14.63 12.10
C ALA A 44 16.06 -13.72 12.55
N PRO A 45 16.14 -13.10 13.75
CA PRO A 45 15.11 -12.20 14.23
C PRO A 45 14.77 -11.09 13.22
N GLY A 46 13.49 -10.97 12.87
CA GLY A 46 12.98 -9.97 11.93
C GLY A 46 13.09 -10.33 10.45
N ALA A 47 13.71 -11.47 10.08
CA ALA A 47 13.87 -11.87 8.67
C ALA A 47 12.50 -12.03 7.96
N GLY A 48 11.54 -12.68 8.60
CA GLY A 48 10.19 -12.85 8.02
C GLY A 48 9.44 -11.53 7.80
N GLU A 49 9.57 -10.56 8.73
CA GLU A 49 8.95 -9.24 8.58
C GLU A 49 9.61 -8.44 7.45
N TYR A 50 10.93 -8.53 7.32
CA TYR A 50 11.65 -7.93 6.20
C TYR A 50 11.25 -8.57 4.86
N ALA A 51 11.13 -9.90 4.82
CA ALA A 51 10.69 -10.63 3.63
C ALA A 51 9.27 -10.24 3.21
N ARG A 52 8.32 -10.17 4.17
CA ARG A 52 6.96 -9.64 3.95
C ARG A 52 6.99 -8.26 3.30
N TRP A 53 7.71 -7.31 3.92
CA TRP A 53 7.80 -5.94 3.42
C TRP A 53 8.45 -5.88 2.02
N SER A 54 9.55 -6.61 1.81
CA SER A 54 10.22 -6.71 0.52
C SER A 54 9.28 -7.23 -0.57
N ARG A 55 8.48 -8.25 -0.23
CA ARG A 55 7.48 -8.83 -1.13
C ARG A 55 6.32 -7.88 -1.41
N HIS A 56 5.85 -7.12 -0.42
CA HIS A 56 4.86 -6.05 -0.67
C HIS A 56 5.39 -5.04 -1.69
N VAL A 57 6.61 -4.53 -1.48
CA VAL A 57 7.25 -3.57 -2.39
C VAL A 57 7.38 -4.16 -3.79
N ARG A 58 7.86 -5.39 -3.91
CA ARG A 58 8.00 -6.09 -5.19
C ARG A 58 6.65 -6.24 -5.89
N ARG A 59 5.63 -6.79 -5.21
CA ARG A 59 4.34 -7.08 -5.83
C ARG A 59 3.63 -5.80 -6.27
N LEU A 60 3.68 -4.76 -5.45
CA LEU A 60 3.13 -3.46 -5.83
C LEU A 60 3.86 -2.87 -7.04
N SER A 61 5.20 -3.01 -7.10
CA SER A 61 5.99 -2.60 -8.27
C SER A 61 5.59 -3.36 -9.54
N GLU A 62 5.44 -4.69 -9.46
CA GLU A 62 5.03 -5.54 -10.59
C GLU A 62 3.65 -5.12 -11.14
N ARG A 63 2.76 -4.61 -10.29
CA ARG A 63 1.42 -4.15 -10.69
C ARG A 63 1.40 -2.72 -11.22
N LEU A 64 2.21 -1.83 -10.66
CA LEU A 64 2.17 -0.40 -11.00
C LEU A 64 3.11 -0.02 -12.15
N ILE A 65 4.26 -0.68 -12.31
CA ILE A 65 5.20 -0.36 -13.41
C ILE A 65 4.57 -0.54 -14.79
N PRO A 66 3.81 -1.62 -15.08
CA PRO A 66 3.10 -1.75 -16.36
C PRO A 66 2.03 -0.66 -16.59
N ARG A 67 1.56 -0.01 -15.52
CA ARG A 67 0.62 1.13 -15.56
C ARG A 67 1.35 2.47 -15.73
N GLY A 68 2.65 2.45 -16.02
CA GLY A 68 3.49 3.64 -16.27
C GLY A 68 4.14 4.24 -15.03
N TRP A 69 3.99 3.63 -13.84
CA TRP A 69 4.63 4.14 -12.63
C TRP A 69 6.15 3.92 -12.68
N GLU A 70 6.89 4.84 -12.08
CA GLU A 70 8.36 4.79 -11.98
C GLU A 70 8.77 4.35 -10.56
N ARG A 71 9.64 3.34 -10.44
CA ARG A 71 10.24 2.98 -9.16
C ARG A 71 11.56 3.70 -8.96
N ILE A 72 11.66 4.48 -7.89
CA ILE A 72 12.89 5.12 -7.43
C ILE A 72 13.28 4.58 -6.04
N ASN A 73 14.52 4.85 -5.61
CA ASN A 73 15.04 4.38 -4.31
C ASN A 73 15.90 5.44 -3.58
N PRO A 74 15.34 6.63 -3.27
CA PRO A 74 16.06 7.63 -2.49
C PRO A 74 16.39 7.09 -1.10
N ASP A 75 17.66 7.17 -0.69
CA ASP A 75 18.14 6.72 0.64
C ASP A 75 17.68 5.31 1.05
N ASN A 76 17.65 4.36 0.11
CA ASN A 76 17.15 3.00 0.35
C ASN A 76 15.67 2.94 0.77
N GLN A 77 14.86 3.93 0.38
CA GLN A 77 13.41 3.92 0.51
C GLN A 77 12.77 3.67 -0.86
N PRO A 78 12.36 2.42 -1.16
CA PRO A 78 11.60 2.14 -2.37
C PRO A 78 10.35 2.99 -2.43
N THR A 79 10.22 3.75 -3.52
CA THR A 79 9.14 4.71 -3.74
C THR A 79 8.61 4.51 -5.16
N LEU A 80 7.29 4.34 -5.29
CA LEU A 80 6.61 4.23 -6.59
C LEU A 80 5.98 5.56 -6.94
N VAL A 81 6.42 6.18 -8.01
CA VAL A 81 6.02 7.50 -8.46
C VAL A 81 4.94 7.36 -9.53
N HIS A 82 3.82 8.05 -9.35
CA HIS A 82 2.73 8.06 -10.30
C HIS A 82 3.14 8.73 -11.62
N PRO A 83 2.59 8.31 -12.79
CA PRO A 83 2.98 8.85 -14.10
C PRO A 83 2.89 10.37 -14.25
N ASP A 84 1.93 11.02 -13.59
CA ASP A 84 1.78 12.48 -13.61
C ASP A 84 2.76 13.23 -12.67
N ARG A 85 3.55 12.47 -11.90
CA ARG A 85 4.55 12.93 -10.92
C ARG A 85 4.00 13.75 -9.76
N ARG A 86 2.67 13.84 -9.60
CA ARG A 86 2.02 14.62 -8.52
C ARG A 86 2.03 13.90 -7.17
N HIS A 87 2.09 12.57 -7.20
CA HIS A 87 2.17 11.76 -5.98
C HIS A 87 3.05 10.53 -6.17
N CYS A 88 3.40 9.93 -5.04
CA CYS A 88 4.06 8.64 -4.96
C CYS A 88 3.54 7.84 -3.77
N VAL A 89 3.85 6.54 -3.76
CA VAL A 89 3.46 5.59 -2.72
C VAL A 89 4.70 4.90 -2.17
N VAL A 90 4.78 4.81 -0.85
CA VAL A 90 5.76 3.98 -0.13
C VAL A 90 5.03 2.94 0.71
N VAL A 91 5.62 1.76 0.87
CA VAL A 91 5.08 0.71 1.74
C VAL A 91 5.76 0.77 3.10
N ALA A 92 4.98 0.75 4.18
CA ALA A 92 5.49 0.75 5.55
C ALA A 92 4.65 -0.12 6.49
N SER A 93 5.29 -0.69 7.51
CA SER A 93 4.59 -1.34 8.61
C SER A 93 4.04 -0.29 9.59
N GLY A 94 2.78 -0.43 9.95
CA GLY A 94 2.13 0.38 10.99
C GLY A 94 2.03 -0.34 12.33
N THR A 95 1.33 0.29 13.28
CA THR A 95 1.00 -0.29 14.59
C THR A 95 -0.43 -0.81 14.62
N GLY A 96 -0.88 -1.32 15.77
CA GLY A 96 -2.24 -1.87 15.95
C GLY A 96 -3.39 -0.90 15.72
N ALA A 97 -3.12 0.40 15.52
CA ALA A 97 -4.13 1.39 15.13
C ALA A 97 -4.34 1.49 13.61
N THR A 98 -3.52 0.80 12.80
CA THR A 98 -3.63 0.75 11.33
C THR A 98 -4.95 0.12 10.89
N GLY A 99 -5.63 0.71 9.90
CA GLY A 99 -6.89 0.19 9.37
C GLY A 99 -8.09 0.42 10.29
N ARG A 100 -7.93 1.13 11.42
CA ARG A 100 -9.01 1.40 12.39
C ARG A 100 -9.50 2.83 12.27
N HIS A 101 -10.81 2.99 12.03
CA HIS A 101 -11.43 4.32 11.87
C HIS A 101 -11.39 5.17 13.15
N TYR A 102 -11.43 4.53 14.33
CA TYR A 102 -11.47 5.21 15.63
C TYR A 102 -10.08 5.43 16.28
N ALA A 103 -8.99 5.07 15.59
CA ALA A 103 -7.64 5.19 16.13
C ALA A 103 -6.71 5.90 15.12
N ALA A 104 -5.63 6.50 15.61
CA ALA A 104 -4.59 7.11 14.79
C ALA A 104 -3.38 6.17 14.72
N PRO A 105 -3.02 5.63 13.54
CA PRO A 105 -1.84 4.81 13.41
C PRO A 105 -0.57 5.62 13.54
N THR A 106 0.51 4.92 13.86
CA THR A 106 1.88 5.40 13.67
C THR A 106 2.66 4.32 12.95
N THR A 107 3.87 4.65 12.52
CA THR A 107 4.77 3.69 11.90
C THR A 107 5.40 2.78 12.95
N LYS A 108 5.65 1.51 12.60
CA LYS A 108 6.28 0.55 13.52
C LYS A 108 7.75 0.89 13.76
N ASN A 109 8.46 1.23 12.67
CA ASN A 109 9.88 1.51 12.68
C ASN A 109 10.14 3.01 12.47
N PRO A 110 11.20 3.57 13.10
CA PRO A 110 11.66 4.93 12.85
C PRO A 110 11.84 5.22 11.37
N LYS A 111 11.58 6.47 10.99
CA LYS A 111 11.63 6.96 9.61
C LYS A 111 12.77 7.94 9.43
N GLY A 112 13.61 7.64 8.44
CA GLY A 112 14.77 8.45 8.09
C GLY A 112 14.42 9.72 7.31
N ARG A 113 15.48 10.44 6.92
CA ARG A 113 15.40 11.78 6.31
C ARG A 113 14.48 11.89 5.08
N THR A 114 14.47 10.86 4.22
CA THR A 114 13.62 10.87 3.01
C THR A 114 12.14 10.95 3.37
N ILE A 115 11.69 10.19 4.37
CA ILE A 115 10.30 10.23 4.82
C ILE A 115 10.02 11.52 5.60
N GLN A 116 10.95 11.99 6.44
CA GLN A 116 10.79 13.26 7.15
C GLN A 116 10.59 14.43 6.18
N ALA A 117 11.41 14.51 5.13
CA ALA A 117 11.27 15.52 4.08
C ALA A 117 9.94 15.37 3.30
N ALA A 118 9.49 14.13 3.07
CA ALA A 118 8.21 13.86 2.43
C ALA A 118 7.02 14.33 3.28
N VAL A 119 7.04 14.11 4.61
CA VAL A 119 6.00 14.62 5.51
C VAL A 119 5.97 16.16 5.52
N GLN A 120 7.14 16.80 5.57
CA GLN A 120 7.24 18.26 5.47
C GLN A 120 6.69 18.79 4.14
N SER A 121 6.99 18.10 3.03
CA SER A 121 6.47 18.43 1.70
C SER A 121 4.96 18.30 1.63
N ASN A 122 4.39 17.23 2.19
CA ASN A 122 2.94 17.03 2.29
C ASN A 122 2.26 18.15 3.08
N ALA A 123 2.86 18.57 4.21
CA ALA A 123 2.35 19.66 5.03
C ALA A 123 2.41 21.02 4.28
N ALA A 124 3.49 21.29 3.56
CA ALA A 124 3.63 22.49 2.74
C ALA A 124 2.59 22.53 1.60
N LEU A 125 2.38 21.41 0.91
CA LEU A 125 1.35 21.28 -0.14
C LEU A 125 -0.06 21.52 0.40
N ALA A 126 -0.36 21.10 1.63
CA ALA A 126 -1.67 21.30 2.26
C ALA A 126 -1.96 22.80 2.51
N LEU A 127 -0.96 23.60 2.86
CA LEU A 127 -1.11 25.05 3.10
C LEU A 127 -1.37 25.82 1.78
N LEU A 128 -0.84 25.34 0.66
CA LEU A 128 -1.03 25.93 -0.66
C LEU A 128 -2.40 25.59 -1.27
N ALA A 129 -2.97 24.42 -0.98
CA ALA A 129 -4.37 24.14 -1.36
C ALA A 129 -5.36 25.19 -0.78
N LEU A 130 -4.93 25.96 0.23
CA LEU A 130 -5.67 27.06 0.83
C LEU A 130 -5.30 28.44 0.23
N HIS A 131 -4.18 28.57 -0.49
CA HIS A 131 -3.66 29.82 -1.05
C HIS A 131 -2.95 29.55 -2.39
N ASP A 132 -3.49 30.03 -3.51
CA ASP A 132 -2.80 29.94 -4.80
C ASP A 132 -1.42 30.64 -4.75
N VAL A 133 -0.53 30.24 -5.66
CA VAL A 133 0.79 30.82 -6.00
C VAL A 133 2.02 30.43 -5.15
N ALA A 134 2.75 29.38 -5.60
CA ALA A 134 4.21 29.31 -5.46
C ALA A 134 4.84 28.37 -6.52
N PRO A 135 5.60 28.90 -7.51
CA PRO A 135 6.29 28.08 -8.51
C PRO A 135 7.43 27.23 -7.94
N GLU A 136 7.99 27.58 -6.77
CA GLU A 136 9.09 26.83 -6.15
C GLU A 136 8.68 25.40 -5.72
N LEU A 137 7.36 25.15 -5.56
CA LEU A 137 6.82 23.87 -5.10
C LEU A 137 6.37 22.95 -6.26
N ALA A 138 6.51 23.37 -7.52
CA ALA A 138 6.13 22.58 -8.69
C ALA A 138 6.87 21.22 -8.78
N SER A 139 7.97 21.06 -8.04
CA SER A 139 8.75 19.83 -7.95
C SER A 139 8.34 18.91 -6.79
N LEU A 140 7.51 19.39 -5.85
CA LEU A 140 7.00 18.60 -4.74
C LEU A 140 5.95 17.61 -5.24
N ARG A 141 5.84 16.50 -4.50
CA ARG A 141 4.83 15.47 -4.72
C ARG A 141 4.27 15.01 -3.38
N GLU A 142 3.00 14.63 -3.36
CA GLU A 142 2.42 13.98 -2.20
C GLU A 142 3.03 12.59 -2.04
N THR A 143 3.51 12.26 -0.85
CA THR A 143 4.02 10.91 -0.55
C THR A 143 3.03 10.18 0.34
N TRP A 144 2.25 9.30 -0.29
CA TRP A 144 1.27 8.44 0.36
C TRP A 144 1.94 7.18 0.93
N MET A 145 1.42 6.67 2.04
CA MET A 145 1.90 5.44 2.67
C MET A 145 0.85 4.35 2.60
N LEU A 146 1.19 3.21 1.99
CA LEU A 146 0.48 1.96 2.23
C LEU A 146 0.97 1.38 3.56
N LEU A 147 0.18 1.55 4.60
CA LEU A 147 0.42 0.98 5.92
C LEU A 147 -0.16 -0.40 6.04
N THR A 148 0.60 -1.31 6.64
CA THR A 148 0.16 -2.70 6.89
C THR A 148 0.42 -3.10 8.33
N PHE A 149 -0.53 -3.80 8.94
CA PHE A 149 -0.41 -4.38 10.28
C PHE A 149 -1.11 -5.73 10.31
N VAL A 150 -0.43 -6.78 10.79
CA VAL A 150 -1.05 -8.09 11.05
C VAL A 150 -1.48 -8.12 12.52
N ASN A 151 -2.76 -8.37 12.76
CA ASN A 151 -3.30 -8.44 14.11
C ASN A 151 -3.02 -9.80 14.76
N ILE A 152 -3.42 -9.96 16.02
CA ILE A 152 -3.17 -11.19 16.78
C ILE A 152 -3.92 -12.41 16.21
N ASP A 153 -4.99 -12.17 15.46
CA ASP A 153 -5.81 -13.20 14.83
C ASP A 153 -5.28 -13.58 13.43
N GLY A 154 -4.13 -13.02 13.01
CA GLY A 154 -3.53 -13.27 11.69
C GLY A 154 -4.18 -12.49 10.54
N GLN A 155 -5.16 -11.63 10.82
CA GLN A 155 -5.78 -10.78 9.80
C GLN A 155 -4.90 -9.56 9.49
N ILE A 156 -4.91 -9.15 8.23
CA ILE A 156 -4.10 -8.05 7.73
C ILE A 156 -4.96 -6.78 7.64
N GLN A 157 -4.67 -5.83 8.50
CA GLN A 157 -5.25 -4.49 8.51
C GLN A 157 -4.35 -3.55 7.69
N SER A 158 -4.95 -2.74 6.82
CA SER A 158 -4.18 -1.81 5.99
C SER A 158 -4.92 -0.52 5.69
N GLU A 159 -4.17 0.51 5.33
CA GLU A 159 -4.69 1.80 4.87
C GLU A 159 -3.70 2.48 3.94
N VAL A 160 -4.22 3.32 3.04
CA VAL A 160 -3.43 4.25 2.23
C VAL A 160 -3.63 5.65 2.80
N SER A 161 -2.59 6.17 3.46
CA SER A 161 -2.69 7.37 4.28
C SER A 161 -1.61 8.38 3.93
N LEU A 162 -1.97 9.66 3.99
CA LEU A 162 -1.07 10.77 3.69
C LEU A 162 -0.59 11.44 4.97
N PRO A 163 0.68 11.28 5.35
CA PRO A 163 1.19 11.86 6.59
C PRO A 163 1.41 13.36 6.49
N ASN A 164 1.16 14.09 7.59
CA ASN A 164 1.38 15.54 7.67
C ASN A 164 2.12 16.00 8.94
N ALA A 165 2.38 15.12 9.91
CA ALA A 165 3.32 15.44 10.99
C ALA A 165 4.07 14.20 11.52
N MET A 166 5.20 14.46 12.17
CA MET A 166 6.00 13.46 12.87
C MET A 166 6.32 13.93 14.29
N GLU A 167 6.45 12.98 15.21
CA GLU A 167 7.02 13.18 16.54
C GLU A 167 8.29 12.33 16.64
N GLY A 168 9.45 13.00 16.75
CA GLY A 168 10.74 12.34 16.55
C GLY A 168 10.84 11.70 15.18
N GLU A 169 11.10 10.39 15.14
CA GLU A 169 11.24 9.62 13.90
C GLU A 169 9.97 8.83 13.54
N GLN A 170 8.85 9.07 14.23
CA GLN A 170 7.59 8.36 13.98
C GLN A 170 6.54 9.31 13.43
N ILE A 171 5.66 8.82 12.55
CA ILE A 171 4.54 9.62 12.05
C ILE A 171 3.49 9.75 13.15
N SER A 172 3.08 10.99 13.43
CA SER A 172 2.16 11.32 14.52
C SER A 172 0.78 11.77 14.03
N SER A 173 0.66 12.21 12.77
CA SER A 173 -0.65 12.59 12.21
C SER A 173 -0.74 12.37 10.70
N TRP A 174 -1.99 12.25 10.24
CA TRP A 174 -2.38 11.97 8.86
C TRP A 174 -3.42 12.97 8.40
N ARG A 175 -3.21 13.56 7.22
CA ARG A 175 -4.16 14.49 6.59
C ARG A 175 -5.34 13.75 6.00
N ASP A 176 -5.04 12.66 5.30
CA ASP A 176 -6.01 11.82 4.61
C ASP A 176 -5.76 10.36 5.00
N ARG A 177 -6.83 9.59 5.18
CA ARG A 177 -6.78 8.15 5.46
C ARG A 177 -7.81 7.41 4.65
N ILE A 178 -7.36 6.46 3.83
CA ILE A 178 -8.21 5.58 3.04
C ILE A 178 -8.08 4.18 3.62
N LEU A 179 -9.08 3.75 4.39
CA LEU A 179 -9.06 2.43 5.02
C LEU A 179 -9.35 1.37 3.96
N ILE A 180 -8.53 0.33 3.94
CA ILE A 180 -8.72 -0.83 3.07
C ILE A 180 -9.43 -1.92 3.87
N PRO A 181 -10.43 -2.62 3.30
CA PRO A 181 -11.07 -3.74 3.99
C PRO A 181 -10.05 -4.73 4.53
N THR A 182 -10.24 -5.17 5.78
CA THR A 182 -9.39 -6.17 6.42
C THR A 182 -9.32 -7.42 5.55
N LEU A 183 -8.11 -7.93 5.35
CA LEU A 183 -7.87 -9.15 4.60
C LEU A 183 -7.63 -10.31 5.57
N ASP A 184 -8.36 -11.40 5.38
CA ASP A 184 -8.08 -12.68 6.04
C ASP A 184 -7.26 -13.54 5.08
N PRO A 185 -5.96 -13.77 5.33
CA PRO A 185 -5.11 -14.53 4.41
C PRO A 185 -5.46 -16.02 4.36
N SER A 186 -6.24 -16.54 5.33
CA SER A 186 -6.70 -17.93 5.35
C SER A 186 -7.86 -18.21 4.40
N VAL A 187 -8.61 -17.17 4.05
CA VAL A 187 -9.61 -17.21 3.00
C VAL A 187 -8.86 -16.92 1.71
N GLY A 188 -8.66 -17.95 0.87
CA GLY A 188 -8.05 -17.77 -0.45
C GLY A 188 -8.77 -16.65 -1.22
N PRO A 189 -8.11 -16.03 -2.22
CA PRO A 189 -8.78 -15.02 -3.03
C PRO A 189 -10.10 -15.58 -3.53
N ASP A 190 -11.16 -14.78 -3.45
CA ASP A 190 -12.49 -15.15 -3.93
C ASP A 190 -12.37 -15.32 -5.46
N HIS A 191 -11.95 -16.51 -5.86
CA HIS A 191 -11.99 -16.96 -7.23
C HIS A 191 -13.48 -17.04 -7.54
N ALA A 192 -14.06 -15.93 -8.00
CA ALA A 192 -15.37 -15.93 -8.64
C ALA A 192 -15.34 -17.14 -9.57
N ASN A 193 -16.16 -18.16 -9.27
CA ASN A 193 -16.11 -19.50 -9.86
C ASN A 193 -15.80 -19.47 -11.36
N GLU A 194 -14.52 -19.42 -11.73
CA GLU A 194 -14.07 -19.68 -13.07
C GLU A 194 -14.11 -21.19 -13.14
N GLU A 195 -15.21 -21.72 -13.68
CA GLU A 195 -15.26 -23.12 -14.07
C GLU A 195 -13.97 -23.40 -14.84
N PRO A 196 -13.14 -24.35 -14.37
CA PRO A 196 -11.93 -24.68 -15.09
C PRO A 196 -12.32 -25.04 -16.53
N PRO A 197 -11.60 -24.54 -17.54
CA PRO A 197 -11.91 -24.89 -18.92
C PRO A 197 -11.97 -26.41 -19.06
N ASP A 198 -13.02 -26.90 -19.71
CA ASP A 198 -13.17 -28.32 -20.03
C ASP A 198 -12.04 -28.72 -21.00
N TYR A 199 -11.04 -29.43 -20.47
CA TYR A 199 -9.93 -29.94 -21.25
C TYR A 199 -10.23 -31.39 -21.62
N ASP A 200 -10.64 -31.60 -22.87
CA ASP A 200 -10.71 -32.94 -23.46
C ASP A 200 -9.28 -33.32 -23.90
N PHE A 201 -8.65 -34.25 -23.18
CA PHE A 201 -7.37 -34.81 -23.57
C PHE A 201 -7.51 -36.31 -23.86
N ASP A 202 -7.14 -36.69 -25.08
CA ASP A 202 -7.07 -38.08 -25.50
C ASP A 202 -6.02 -38.84 -24.68
N ILE A 203 -6.47 -39.73 -23.80
CA ILE A 203 -5.59 -40.64 -23.07
C ILE A 203 -5.13 -41.75 -24.02
N VAL A 204 -3.99 -41.53 -24.66
CA VAL A 204 -3.31 -42.61 -25.39
C VAL A 204 -2.57 -43.48 -24.37
N ARG A 205 -3.16 -44.64 -24.02
CA ARG A 205 -2.43 -45.69 -23.30
C ARG A 205 -1.38 -46.31 -24.23
N LYS A 206 -0.12 -46.33 -23.78
CA LYS A 206 0.95 -47.14 -24.36
C LYS A 206 0.87 -48.58 -23.85
#